data_AF-A0A5T1CBE4-F1
#
_entry.id   AF-A0A5T1CBE4-F1
#
_cell.length_a   1.000
_cell.length_b   1.000
_cell.length_c   1.000
_cell.angle_alpha   90.00
_cell.angle_beta   90.00
_cell.angle_gamma   90.00
#
_symmetry.space_group_name_H-M   'P 1'
#
loop_
_entity.id
_entity.type
_entity.pdbx_description
1 polymer ?
#
loop_
_entity_poly.entity_id
_entity_poly.type
_entity_poly.pdbx_seq_one_letter_code
_entity_poly.pdbx_strand_id
1 'polypeptide(L)'
;MNLLEKNIQALLSGVNEPLGNKLLNFIQNKTCSRFNIDENLNIYDKTHNVFMYENLEEEINFFYQSILEKTPRYPFICIYGTGNALLIKNLAKHYKHLFVFESEIELFILALSTIDLSEELKVYKIVLFDCVAKDLEIQIAMIFDQQSILEYLSLYEMFISSHYYLKYYEASILFVNELCIKSASVAIRNADITCFLPLLTHGQFLQNIPSMLESIPFQRILSQRKNKFDNAIVVSAGPSLTKQLSLLKAYQDKAVIFCADGALSMLEKEGIIPDYVTNLDFTDLAMKFFQNKENLKQSIIALECATHPNIVRSLNAENCMIVLRNKAL
;
A
#
# COMPACT_ATOMS: atom_id res chain seq x y z
N MET A 1 16.18 37.41 0.47
CA MET A 1 16.13 35.95 0.50
C MET A 1 16.71 35.45 -0.81
N ASN A 2 17.77 34.66 -0.74
CA ASN A 2 18.38 34.03 -1.92
C ASN A 2 17.38 33.03 -2.54
N LEU A 3 17.50 32.74 -3.84
CA LEU A 3 16.63 31.82 -4.56
C LEU A 3 16.56 30.44 -3.89
N LEU A 4 17.71 29.92 -3.46
CA LEU A 4 17.80 28.67 -2.70
C LEU A 4 16.97 28.70 -1.42
N GLU A 5 17.09 29.78 -0.63
CA GLU A 5 16.32 29.95 0.61
C GLU A 5 14.82 30.01 0.34
N LYS A 6 14.41 30.66 -0.77
CA LYS A 6 13.00 30.73 -1.18
C LYS A 6 12.42 29.34 -1.46
N ASN A 7 13.15 28.53 -2.21
CA ASN A 7 12.74 27.17 -2.53
C ASN A 7 12.74 26.25 -1.30
N ILE A 8 13.76 26.36 -0.44
CA ILE A 8 13.81 25.58 0.80
C ILE A 8 12.65 25.97 1.74
N GLN A 9 12.31 27.26 1.86
CA GLN A 9 11.16 27.68 2.64
C GLN A 9 9.84 27.11 2.11
N ALA A 10 9.70 26.97 0.78
CA ALA A 10 8.55 26.31 0.18
C ALA A 10 8.47 24.81 0.56
N LEU A 11 9.60 24.12 0.69
CA LEU A 11 9.61 22.74 1.21
C LEU A 11 9.21 22.69 2.69
N LEU A 12 9.71 23.63 3.48
CA LEU A 12 9.46 23.73 4.92
C LEU A 12 8.04 24.21 5.28
N SER A 13 7.24 24.69 4.32
CA SER A 13 5.87 25.14 4.58
C SER A 13 4.85 23.99 4.73
N GLY A 14 5.30 22.81 5.18
CA GLY A 14 4.48 21.59 5.33
C GLY A 14 4.42 20.70 4.08
N VAL A 15 5.20 20.99 3.05
CA VAL A 15 5.21 20.22 1.78
C VAL A 15 6.13 19.02 1.88
N ASN A 16 7.39 19.26 2.25
CA ASN A 16 8.41 18.23 2.45
C ASN A 16 9.44 18.73 3.47
N GLU A 17 8.98 18.88 4.71
CA GLU A 17 9.79 19.34 5.84
C GLU A 17 11.05 18.46 6.07
N PRO A 18 11.01 17.12 5.98
CA PRO A 18 12.20 16.29 6.12
C PRO A 18 13.30 16.64 5.12
N LEU A 19 12.96 16.79 3.83
CA LEU A 19 13.94 17.18 2.80
C LEU A 19 14.43 18.61 3.02
N GLY A 20 13.53 19.55 3.32
CA GLY A 20 13.91 20.94 3.62
C GLY A 20 14.93 21.03 4.77
N ASN A 21 14.71 20.31 5.86
CA ASN A 21 15.63 20.24 6.99
C ASN A 21 16.96 19.57 6.62
N LYS A 22 16.92 18.50 5.81
CA LYS A 22 18.13 17.83 5.31
C LYS A 22 19.00 18.78 4.47
N LEU A 23 18.37 19.57 3.60
CA LEU A 23 19.05 20.58 2.77
C LEU A 23 19.67 21.70 3.60
N LEU A 24 18.93 22.26 4.56
CA LEU A 24 19.46 23.29 5.48
C LEU A 24 20.68 22.79 6.26
N ASN A 25 20.59 21.59 6.82
CA ASN A 25 21.67 20.97 7.57
C ASN A 25 22.91 20.76 6.70
N PHE A 26 22.72 20.30 5.44
CA PHE A 26 23.83 20.15 4.50
C PHE A 26 24.53 21.47 4.22
N ILE A 27 23.77 22.54 3.91
CA ILE A 27 24.33 23.86 3.57
C ILE A 27 25.11 24.47 4.75
N GLN A 28 24.68 24.21 6.00
CA GLN A 28 25.36 24.71 7.19
C GLN A 28 26.67 23.96 7.51
N ASN A 29 26.73 22.67 7.20
CA ASN A 29 27.82 21.79 7.66
C ASN A 29 28.75 21.31 6.55
N LYS A 30 28.38 21.47 5.27
CA LYS A 30 29.10 20.97 4.11
C LYS A 30 29.02 21.95 2.95
N THR A 31 30.00 21.86 2.06
CA THR A 31 30.02 22.61 0.79
C THR A 31 29.77 21.66 -0.37
N CYS A 32 29.00 22.09 -1.37
CA CYS A 32 28.90 21.36 -2.63
C CYS A 32 30.30 21.23 -3.25
N SER A 33 30.78 19.99 -3.36
CA SER A 33 32.16 19.71 -3.72
C SER A 33 32.26 18.91 -5.00
N ARG A 34 31.30 18.03 -5.27
CA ARG A 34 31.29 17.13 -6.42
C ARG A 34 30.74 17.81 -7.66
N PHE A 35 29.63 18.51 -7.53
CA PHE A 35 28.96 19.13 -8.67
C PHE A 35 29.13 20.64 -8.68
N ASN A 36 29.38 21.20 -9.87
CA ASN A 36 29.37 22.64 -10.12
C ASN A 36 28.46 22.93 -11.31
N ILE A 37 27.88 24.14 -11.34
CA ILE A 37 27.12 24.63 -12.49
C ILE A 37 27.93 25.74 -13.19
N ASP A 38 27.95 25.73 -14.53
CA ASP A 38 28.60 26.77 -15.33
C ASP A 38 27.65 27.92 -15.67
N GLU A 39 28.16 28.92 -16.41
CA GLU A 39 27.39 30.09 -16.85
C GLU A 39 26.23 29.73 -17.80
N ASN A 40 26.30 28.58 -18.48
CA ASN A 40 25.27 28.06 -19.39
C ASN A 40 24.29 27.14 -18.67
N LEU A 41 24.33 27.07 -17.34
CA LEU A 41 23.52 26.19 -16.49
C LEU A 41 23.79 24.69 -16.69
N ASN A 42 24.92 24.32 -17.29
CA ASN A 42 25.33 22.92 -17.42
C ASN A 42 26.04 22.47 -16.13
N ILE A 43 25.81 21.21 -15.74
CA ILE A 43 26.35 20.64 -14.50
C ILE A 43 27.60 19.85 -14.84
N TYR A 44 28.71 20.17 -14.20
CA TYR A 44 29.95 19.41 -14.26
C TYR A 44 30.08 18.49 -13.05
N ASP A 45 30.22 17.17 -13.29
CA ASP A 45 30.53 16.18 -12.26
C ASP A 45 32.05 16.01 -12.16
N LYS A 46 32.66 16.52 -11.09
CA LYS A 46 34.11 16.42 -10.86
C LYS A 46 34.58 14.99 -10.55
N THR A 47 33.70 14.12 -10.06
CA THR A 47 34.07 12.72 -9.78
C THR A 47 34.30 11.95 -11.08
N HIS A 48 33.45 12.17 -12.07
CA HIS A 48 33.54 11.50 -13.36
C HIS A 48 34.26 12.32 -14.44
N ASN A 49 34.54 13.60 -14.17
CA ASN A 49 35.11 14.57 -15.11
C ASN A 49 34.32 14.70 -16.41
N VAL A 50 33.01 14.82 -16.29
CA VAL A 50 32.09 14.96 -17.43
C VAL A 50 31.04 16.03 -17.15
N PHE A 51 30.58 16.68 -18.21
CA PHE A 51 29.34 17.45 -18.15
C PHE A 51 28.14 16.51 -18.18
N MET A 52 27.07 16.91 -17.50
CA MET A 52 25.80 16.18 -17.45
C MET A 52 25.10 16.19 -18.81
N TYR A 53 25.27 17.27 -19.57
CA TYR A 53 24.73 17.43 -20.91
C TYR A 53 25.87 17.70 -21.91
N GLU A 54 25.85 17.03 -23.05
CA GLU A 54 26.73 17.34 -24.19
C GLU A 54 26.25 18.62 -24.88
N ASN A 55 24.94 18.69 -25.16
CA ASN A 55 24.25 19.88 -25.61
C ASN A 55 22.98 20.07 -24.77
N LEU A 56 23.05 21.00 -23.81
CA LEU A 56 22.01 21.23 -22.82
C LEU A 56 20.64 21.54 -23.44
N GLU A 57 20.59 22.39 -24.47
CA GLU A 57 19.32 22.79 -25.08
C GLU A 57 18.71 21.67 -25.90
N GLU A 58 19.51 20.99 -26.73
CA GLU A 58 19.04 19.87 -27.56
C GLU A 58 18.56 18.69 -26.72
N GLU A 59 19.32 18.31 -25.69
CA GLU A 59 18.95 17.18 -24.82
C GLU A 59 17.70 17.50 -24.00
N ILE A 60 17.61 18.68 -23.37
CA ILE A 60 16.41 19.07 -22.61
C ILE A 60 15.19 19.06 -23.54
N ASN A 61 15.31 19.62 -24.75
CA ASN A 61 14.21 19.63 -25.71
C ASN A 61 13.82 18.21 -26.16
N PHE A 62 14.79 17.33 -26.38
CA PHE A 62 14.54 15.94 -26.74
C PHE A 62 13.75 15.21 -25.64
N PHE A 63 14.20 15.25 -24.39
CA PHE A 63 13.49 14.62 -23.27
C PHE A 63 12.12 15.25 -23.04
N TYR A 64 12.03 16.57 -23.12
CA TYR A 64 10.77 17.29 -22.98
C TYR A 64 9.72 16.85 -24.01
N GLN A 65 10.07 16.82 -25.29
CA GLN A 65 9.13 16.38 -26.35
C GLN A 65 8.78 14.91 -26.22
N SER A 66 9.78 14.05 -25.97
CA SER A 66 9.56 12.60 -25.81
C SER A 66 8.57 12.27 -24.68
N ILE A 67 8.67 12.98 -23.55
CA ILE A 67 7.76 12.79 -22.41
C ILE A 67 6.35 13.27 -22.77
N LEU A 68 6.22 14.45 -23.38
CA LEU A 68 4.90 15.00 -23.77
C LEU A 68 4.19 14.12 -24.80
N GLU A 69 4.91 13.59 -25.79
CA GLU A 69 4.36 12.70 -26.82
C GLU A 69 3.84 11.38 -26.23
N LYS A 70 4.56 10.81 -25.26
CA LYS A 70 4.18 9.54 -24.60
C LYS A 70 3.03 9.68 -23.60
N THR A 71 2.84 10.86 -23.01
CA THR A 71 1.94 11.03 -21.86
C THR A 71 0.79 12.02 -22.11
N PRO A 72 0.07 11.92 -23.26
CA PRO A 72 -1.02 12.83 -23.54
C PRO A 72 -2.11 12.68 -22.48
N ARG A 73 -2.45 13.80 -21.82
CA ARG A 73 -3.51 13.89 -20.79
C ARG A 73 -3.21 13.18 -19.48
N TYR A 74 -1.98 12.74 -19.24
CA TYR A 74 -1.62 12.15 -17.94
C TYR A 74 -1.70 13.25 -16.88
N PRO A 75 -2.32 13.01 -15.70
CA PRO A 75 -2.39 14.01 -14.65
C PRO A 75 -1.05 14.16 -13.91
N PHE A 76 -0.24 13.10 -13.89
CA PHE A 76 1.08 13.10 -13.26
C PHE A 76 2.12 12.36 -14.11
N ILE A 77 3.39 12.62 -13.81
CA ILE A 77 4.54 11.84 -14.29
C ILE A 77 5.54 11.60 -13.15
N CYS A 78 6.30 10.51 -13.26
CA CYS A 78 7.43 10.19 -12.40
C CYS A 78 8.73 10.38 -13.20
N ILE A 79 9.67 11.15 -12.67
CA ILE A 79 10.96 11.40 -13.33
C ILE A 79 12.11 11.20 -12.36
N TYR A 80 13.16 10.51 -12.80
CA TYR A 80 14.41 10.38 -12.08
C TYR A 80 15.43 11.42 -12.55
N GLY A 81 16.02 12.10 -11.58
CA GLY A 81 17.04 13.12 -11.73
C GLY A 81 16.47 14.53 -11.76
N THR A 82 17.03 15.39 -10.92
CA THR A 82 16.68 16.81 -10.86
C THR A 82 17.39 17.66 -11.92
N GLY A 83 18.62 17.27 -12.28
CA GLY A 83 19.49 18.05 -13.15
C GLY A 83 19.62 19.50 -12.69
N ASN A 84 19.55 20.43 -13.62
CA ASN A 84 19.50 21.88 -13.34
C ASN A 84 18.06 22.42 -13.16
N ALA A 85 17.07 21.53 -13.00
CA ALA A 85 15.63 21.82 -12.91
C ALA A 85 14.95 22.47 -14.13
N LEU A 86 15.64 22.76 -15.24
CA LEU A 86 15.01 23.37 -16.42
C LEU A 86 13.93 22.46 -17.04
N LEU A 87 14.24 21.18 -17.22
CA LEU A 87 13.29 20.20 -17.75
C LEU A 87 12.05 20.09 -16.85
N ILE A 88 12.26 19.95 -15.53
CA ILE A 88 11.18 19.85 -14.54
C ILE A 88 10.29 21.10 -14.56
N LYS A 89 10.88 22.30 -14.60
CA LYS A 89 10.13 23.57 -14.67
C LYS A 89 9.28 23.66 -15.93
N ASN A 90 9.79 23.19 -17.07
CA ASN A 90 9.05 23.19 -18.32
C ASN A 90 7.91 22.17 -18.30
N LEU A 91 8.17 20.93 -17.87
CA LEU A 91 7.15 19.89 -17.74
C LEU A 91 6.06 20.29 -16.74
N ALA A 92 6.40 21.02 -15.67
CA ALA A 92 5.43 21.53 -14.69
C ALA A 92 4.34 22.40 -15.33
N LYS A 93 4.48 22.90 -16.55
CA LYS A 93 3.39 23.62 -17.23
C LYS A 93 2.25 22.69 -17.70
N HIS A 94 2.52 21.40 -17.86
CA HIS A 94 1.63 20.44 -18.53
C HIS A 94 0.96 19.42 -17.60
N TYR A 95 1.54 19.13 -16.43
CA TYR A 95 0.99 18.14 -15.50
C TYR A 95 0.47 18.78 -14.22
N LYS A 96 -0.45 18.09 -13.54
CA LYS A 96 -0.92 18.49 -12.21
C LYS A 96 0.10 18.14 -11.14
N HIS A 97 0.77 17.00 -11.27
CA HIS A 97 1.80 16.54 -10.34
C HIS A 97 3.04 16.01 -11.08
N LEU A 98 4.23 16.37 -10.61
CA LEU A 98 5.51 15.83 -11.05
C LEU A 98 6.19 15.23 -9.83
N PHE A 99 6.40 13.91 -9.85
CA PHE A 99 7.13 13.18 -8.84
C PHE A 99 8.58 13.05 -9.28
N VAL A 100 9.47 13.80 -8.64
CA VAL A 100 10.89 13.89 -9.03
C VAL A 100 11.74 13.15 -8.01
N PHE A 101 12.48 12.14 -8.46
CA PHE A 101 13.34 11.31 -7.64
C PHE A 101 14.80 11.71 -7.82
N GLU A 102 15.53 11.94 -6.72
CA GLU A 102 16.95 12.28 -6.77
C GLU A 102 17.70 11.67 -5.60
N SER A 103 18.88 11.10 -5.88
CA SER A 103 19.74 10.46 -4.89
C SER A 103 20.80 11.40 -4.34
N GLU A 104 21.19 12.43 -5.09
CA GLU A 104 22.25 13.35 -4.71
C GLU A 104 21.72 14.66 -4.13
N ILE A 105 22.04 14.91 -2.87
CA ILE A 105 21.66 16.15 -2.19
C ILE A 105 22.29 17.40 -2.83
N GLU A 106 23.51 17.29 -3.38
CA GLU A 106 24.15 18.41 -4.08
C GLU A 106 23.38 18.79 -5.35
N LEU A 107 22.78 17.82 -6.07
CA LEU A 107 21.97 18.10 -7.25
C LEU A 107 20.66 18.80 -6.89
N PHE A 108 20.02 18.43 -5.76
CA PHE A 108 18.91 19.22 -5.21
C PHE A 108 19.32 20.67 -4.95
N ILE A 109 20.46 20.90 -4.30
CA ILE A 109 20.94 22.25 -3.99
C ILE A 109 21.19 23.04 -5.27
N LEU A 110 21.85 22.45 -6.26
CA LEU A 110 22.10 23.11 -7.55
C LEU A 110 20.79 23.46 -8.26
N ALA A 111 19.87 22.51 -8.39
CA ALA A 111 18.56 22.70 -8.99
C ALA A 111 17.79 23.86 -8.32
N LEU A 112 17.69 23.82 -6.98
CA LEU A 112 16.97 24.83 -6.19
C LEU A 112 17.71 26.17 -6.10
N SER A 113 19.01 26.22 -6.40
CA SER A 113 19.76 27.48 -6.52
C SER A 113 19.66 28.10 -7.91
N THR A 114 19.29 27.30 -8.91
CA THR A 114 19.27 27.72 -10.32
C THR A 114 17.89 28.21 -10.75
N ILE A 115 16.83 27.48 -10.38
CA ILE A 115 15.46 27.76 -10.84
C ILE A 115 14.51 28.00 -9.66
N ASP A 116 13.66 29.00 -9.78
CA ASP A 116 12.55 29.21 -8.85
C ASP A 116 11.46 28.15 -9.05
N LEU A 117 11.30 27.26 -8.07
CA LEU A 117 10.27 26.23 -8.02
C LEU A 117 9.30 26.47 -6.85
N SER A 118 9.43 27.58 -6.14
CA SER A 118 8.79 27.78 -4.84
C SER A 118 7.26 27.71 -4.92
N GLU A 119 6.66 28.21 -5.99
CA GLU A 119 5.20 28.16 -6.18
C GLU A 119 4.74 26.75 -6.54
N GLU A 120 5.45 26.04 -7.43
CA GLU A 120 5.12 24.65 -7.77
C GLU A 120 5.29 23.69 -6.59
N LEU A 121 6.27 23.93 -5.73
CA LEU A 121 6.49 23.16 -4.51
C LEU A 121 5.35 23.39 -3.50
N LYS A 122 5.00 24.65 -3.21
CA LYS A 122 3.93 24.99 -2.24
C LYS A 122 2.58 24.34 -2.53
N VAL A 123 2.26 24.16 -3.80
CA VAL A 123 0.96 23.60 -4.24
C VAL A 123 1.04 22.10 -4.56
N TYR A 124 2.10 21.41 -4.15
CA TYR A 124 2.33 19.98 -4.42
C TYR A 124 2.30 19.62 -5.91
N LYS A 125 2.59 20.59 -6.78
CA LYS A 125 2.69 20.36 -8.22
C LYS A 125 4.01 19.70 -8.60
N ILE A 126 5.08 20.05 -7.89
CA ILE A 126 6.33 19.29 -7.91
C ILE A 126 6.52 18.72 -6.52
N VAL A 127 6.72 17.41 -6.44
CA VAL A 127 7.05 16.70 -5.20
C VAL A 127 8.40 16.03 -5.39
N LEU A 128 9.35 16.40 -4.54
CA LEU A 128 10.72 15.91 -4.57
C LEU A 128 10.85 14.72 -3.62
N PHE A 129 11.41 13.61 -4.10
CA PHE A 129 11.72 12.41 -3.34
C PHE A 129 13.23 12.24 -3.20
N ASP A 130 13.69 12.17 -1.96
CA ASP A 130 15.06 11.82 -1.62
C ASP A 130 15.21 10.30 -1.62
N CYS A 131 15.88 9.77 -2.64
CA CYS A 131 15.99 8.32 -2.85
C CYS A 131 16.78 7.60 -1.74
N VAL A 132 17.52 8.34 -0.91
CA VAL A 132 18.31 7.81 0.21
C VAL A 132 17.53 7.89 1.54
N ALA A 133 16.33 8.48 1.54
CA ALA A 133 15.49 8.57 2.72
C ALA A 133 14.98 7.20 3.17
N LYS A 134 14.98 6.94 4.48
CA LYS A 134 14.54 5.65 5.05
C LYS A 134 13.05 5.39 4.86
N ASP A 135 12.27 6.46 4.76
CA ASP A 135 10.81 6.46 4.64
C ASP A 135 10.34 6.61 3.19
N LEU A 136 11.23 6.54 2.20
CA LEU A 136 10.89 6.68 0.77
C LEU A 136 9.72 5.77 0.34
N GLU A 137 9.75 4.49 0.71
CA GLU A 137 8.68 3.53 0.38
C GLU A 137 7.33 3.98 0.93
N ILE A 138 7.31 4.51 2.15
CA ILE A 138 6.10 4.99 2.83
C ILE A 138 5.59 6.26 2.12
N GLN A 139 6.48 7.19 1.79
CA GLN A 139 6.12 8.42 1.08
C GLN A 139 5.50 8.11 -0.30
N ILE A 140 6.11 7.20 -1.07
CA ILE A 140 5.56 6.76 -2.37
C ILE A 140 4.18 6.12 -2.18
N ALA A 141 4.05 5.20 -1.21
CA ALA A 141 2.79 4.51 -0.95
C ALA A 141 1.67 5.50 -0.58
N MET A 142 1.95 6.49 0.26
CA MET A 142 0.97 7.51 0.65
C MET A 142 0.48 8.36 -0.53
N ILE A 143 1.38 8.72 -1.45
CA ILE A 143 1.00 9.49 -2.65
C ILE A 143 0.21 8.63 -3.62
N PHE A 144 0.64 7.39 -3.84
CA PHE A 144 0.00 6.48 -4.79
C PHE A 144 -1.39 6.03 -4.32
N ASP A 145 -1.65 6.00 -3.02
CA ASP A 145 -2.97 5.70 -2.45
C ASP A 145 -3.99 6.85 -2.61
N GLN A 146 -3.57 8.04 -3.04
CA GLN A 146 -4.49 9.14 -3.32
C GLN A 146 -5.36 8.82 -4.55
N GLN A 147 -6.69 8.95 -4.41
CA GLN A 147 -7.66 8.61 -5.45
C GLN A 147 -7.32 9.17 -6.84
N SER A 148 -6.94 10.45 -6.93
CA SER A 148 -6.61 11.11 -8.20
C SER A 148 -5.35 10.57 -8.88
N ILE A 149 -4.47 9.92 -8.13
CA ILE A 149 -3.26 9.27 -8.65
C ILE A 149 -3.57 7.81 -8.97
N LEU A 150 -4.23 7.11 -8.04
CA LEU A 150 -4.63 5.71 -8.13
C LEU A 150 -5.34 5.37 -9.45
N GLU A 151 -6.26 6.22 -9.90
CA GLU A 151 -7.02 6.06 -11.15
C GLU A 151 -6.14 5.95 -12.41
N TYR A 152 -4.89 6.44 -12.34
CA TYR A 152 -3.94 6.49 -13.44
C TYR A 152 -2.67 5.66 -13.19
N LEU A 153 -2.54 4.99 -12.04
CA LEU A 153 -1.32 4.24 -11.68
C LEU A 153 -0.99 3.09 -12.63
N SER A 154 -1.98 2.53 -13.34
CA SER A 154 -1.73 1.51 -14.36
C SER A 154 -0.94 2.04 -15.57
N LEU A 155 -0.87 3.37 -15.74
CA LEU A 155 -0.11 4.07 -16.78
C LEU A 155 1.27 4.55 -16.28
N TYR A 156 1.68 4.15 -15.08
CA TYR A 156 2.95 4.55 -14.50
C TYR A 156 4.13 4.16 -15.43
N GLU A 157 5.04 5.12 -15.64
CA GLU A 157 6.35 4.95 -16.27
C GLU A 157 7.35 5.84 -15.51
N MET A 158 8.57 5.36 -15.31
CA MET A 158 9.68 6.15 -14.78
C MET A 158 10.45 6.80 -15.95
N PHE A 159 10.29 8.11 -16.11
CA PHE A 159 11.06 8.89 -17.07
C PHE A 159 12.43 9.26 -16.50
N ILE A 160 13.42 9.49 -17.36
CA ILE A 160 14.76 9.91 -16.94
C ILE A 160 15.07 11.29 -17.52
N SER A 161 15.68 12.16 -16.72
CA SER A 161 15.91 13.56 -17.08
C SER A 161 17.11 13.81 -18.01
N SER A 162 18.07 12.87 -18.09
CA SER A 162 19.22 12.97 -19.00
C SER A 162 19.93 11.62 -19.21
N HIS A 163 20.75 11.53 -20.26
CA HIS A 163 21.61 10.36 -20.49
C HIS A 163 22.66 10.16 -19.38
N TYR A 164 23.08 11.23 -18.71
CA TYR A 164 24.00 11.15 -17.58
C TYR A 164 23.42 10.29 -16.44
N TYR A 165 22.14 10.44 -16.11
CA TYR A 165 21.52 9.61 -15.06
C TYR A 165 21.44 8.15 -15.47
N LEU A 166 21.10 7.85 -16.72
CA LEU A 166 21.12 6.47 -17.24
C LEU A 166 22.50 5.83 -17.09
N LYS A 167 23.57 6.59 -17.32
CA LYS A 167 24.94 6.07 -17.29
C LYS A 167 25.49 5.89 -15.87
N TYR A 168 25.22 6.81 -14.96
CA TYR A 168 25.87 6.84 -13.63
C TYR A 168 24.95 6.45 -12.46
N TYR A 169 23.63 6.38 -12.69
CA TYR A 169 22.62 6.12 -11.65
C TYR A 169 21.69 4.96 -11.99
N GLU A 170 22.05 4.09 -12.95
CA GLU A 170 21.23 2.94 -13.38
C GLU A 170 20.71 2.10 -12.20
N ALA A 171 21.60 1.71 -11.27
CA ALA A 171 21.22 0.90 -10.12
C ALA A 171 20.19 1.60 -9.22
N SER A 172 20.34 2.91 -8.98
CA SER A 172 19.39 3.70 -8.19
C SER A 172 18.06 3.88 -8.93
N ILE A 173 18.09 4.09 -10.25
CA ILE A 173 16.90 4.17 -11.09
C ILE A 173 16.10 2.87 -11.01
N LEU A 174 16.77 1.72 -11.19
CA LEU A 174 16.14 0.40 -11.13
C LEU A 174 15.50 0.16 -9.76
N PHE A 175 16.24 0.44 -8.68
CA PHE A 175 15.73 0.30 -7.32
C PHE A 175 14.47 1.14 -7.07
N VAL A 176 14.49 2.43 -7.42
CA VAL A 176 13.34 3.32 -7.24
C VAL A 176 12.17 2.89 -8.13
N ASN A 177 12.44 2.46 -9.36
CA ASN A 177 11.41 1.99 -10.27
C ASN A 177 10.70 0.73 -9.74
N GLU A 178 11.46 -0.25 -9.23
CA GLU A 178 10.89 -1.43 -8.58
C GLU A 178 10.02 -1.06 -7.37
N LEU A 179 10.47 -0.09 -6.57
CA LEU A 179 9.71 0.40 -5.42
C LEU A 179 8.38 1.02 -5.82
N CYS A 180 8.38 1.90 -6.83
CA CYS A 180 7.18 2.50 -7.39
C CYS A 180 6.22 1.45 -7.97
N ILE A 181 6.71 0.47 -8.74
CA ILE A 181 5.89 -0.61 -9.31
C ILE A 181 5.25 -1.44 -8.20
N LYS A 182 6.02 -1.79 -7.17
CA LYS A 182 5.50 -2.54 -6.00
C LYS A 182 4.43 -1.74 -5.27
N SER A 183 4.67 -0.47 -4.99
CA SER A 183 3.69 0.41 -4.34
C SER A 183 2.42 0.59 -5.18
N ALA A 184 2.56 0.79 -6.50
CA ALA A 184 1.43 0.89 -7.41
C ALA A 184 0.61 -0.40 -7.44
N SER A 185 1.27 -1.57 -7.50
CA SER A 185 0.61 -2.88 -7.46
C SER A 185 -0.18 -3.10 -6.17
N VAL A 186 0.36 -2.67 -5.02
CA VAL A 186 -0.35 -2.74 -3.73
C VAL A 186 -1.56 -1.82 -3.73
N ALA A 187 -1.41 -0.56 -4.17
CA ALA A 187 -2.49 0.41 -4.20
C ALA A 187 -3.64 -0.05 -5.12
N ILE A 188 -3.32 -0.47 -6.35
CA ILE A 188 -4.30 -1.00 -7.32
C ILE A 188 -5.02 -2.24 -6.78
N ARG A 189 -4.29 -3.17 -6.13
CA ARG A 189 -4.89 -4.37 -5.55
C ARG A 189 -5.81 -4.04 -4.39
N ASN A 190 -5.41 -3.13 -3.51
CA ASN A 190 -6.21 -2.74 -2.34
C ASN A 190 -7.47 -1.97 -2.75
N ALA A 191 -7.40 -1.21 -3.84
CA ALA A 191 -8.55 -0.56 -4.45
C ALA A 191 -9.55 -1.56 -5.05
N ASP A 192 -9.13 -2.80 -5.29
CA ASP A 192 -9.91 -3.87 -5.91
C ASP A 192 -10.72 -3.38 -7.12
N ILE A 193 -10.02 -2.70 -8.05
CA ILE A 193 -10.62 -2.04 -9.22
C ILE A 193 -11.41 -3.03 -10.09
N THR A 194 -11.02 -4.31 -10.09
CA THR A 194 -11.74 -5.37 -10.82
C THR A 194 -13.06 -5.76 -10.16
N CYS A 195 -13.32 -5.27 -8.94
CA CYS A 195 -14.45 -5.62 -8.08
C CYS A 195 -14.61 -7.14 -7.92
N PHE A 196 -13.54 -7.92 -8.12
CA PHE A 196 -13.65 -9.36 -8.24
C PHE A 196 -14.15 -9.96 -6.92
N LEU A 197 -13.57 -9.53 -5.80
CA LEU A 197 -13.92 -10.06 -4.49
C LEU A 197 -15.32 -9.62 -4.03
N PRO A 198 -15.73 -8.34 -4.12
CA PRO A 198 -17.10 -7.91 -3.87
C PRO A 198 -18.14 -8.63 -4.73
N LEU A 199 -17.92 -8.76 -6.04
CA LEU A 199 -18.88 -9.43 -6.92
C LEU A 199 -19.00 -10.93 -6.60
N LEU A 200 -17.86 -11.59 -6.35
CA LEU A 200 -17.83 -12.99 -5.95
C LEU A 200 -18.59 -13.22 -4.63
N THR A 201 -18.23 -12.47 -3.58
CA THR A 201 -18.82 -12.59 -2.24
C THR A 201 -20.30 -12.19 -2.23
N HIS A 202 -20.70 -11.20 -3.02
CA HIS A 202 -22.12 -10.86 -3.21
C HIS A 202 -22.88 -12.02 -3.87
N GLY A 203 -22.32 -12.64 -4.92
CA GLY A 203 -22.90 -13.82 -5.56
C GLY A 203 -23.02 -15.03 -4.62
N GLN A 204 -22.06 -15.22 -3.71
CA GLN A 204 -22.10 -16.25 -2.68
C GLN A 204 -23.16 -15.95 -1.61
N PHE A 205 -23.25 -14.70 -1.17
CA PHE A 205 -24.30 -14.23 -0.27
C PHE A 205 -25.70 -14.54 -0.83
N LEU A 206 -25.98 -14.18 -2.08
CA LEU A 206 -27.27 -14.45 -2.71
C LEU A 206 -27.61 -15.95 -2.73
N GLN A 207 -26.61 -16.81 -2.97
CA GLN A 207 -26.79 -18.27 -2.92
C GLN A 207 -27.04 -18.81 -1.52
N ASN A 208 -26.53 -18.13 -0.48
CA ASN A 208 -26.67 -18.54 0.91
C ASN A 208 -27.97 -18.05 1.56
N ILE A 209 -28.71 -17.12 0.94
CA ILE A 209 -29.97 -16.58 1.49
C ILE A 209 -30.96 -17.68 1.92
N PRO A 210 -31.25 -18.73 1.12
CA PRO A 210 -32.18 -19.79 1.54
C PRO A 210 -31.74 -20.48 2.82
N SER A 211 -30.48 -20.95 2.89
CA SER A 211 -29.92 -21.56 4.10
C SER A 211 -29.87 -20.57 5.28
N MET A 212 -29.63 -19.29 5.02
CA MET A 212 -29.61 -18.25 6.05
C MET A 212 -30.98 -18.10 6.71
N LEU A 213 -32.06 -18.12 5.91
CA LEU A 213 -33.44 -18.02 6.40
C LEU A 213 -33.87 -19.26 7.21
N GLU A 214 -33.34 -20.43 6.88
CA GLU A 214 -33.60 -21.69 7.60
C GLU A 214 -32.71 -21.87 8.85
N SER A 215 -31.56 -21.19 8.90
CA SER A 215 -30.58 -21.30 9.99
C SER A 215 -31.04 -20.64 11.30
N ILE A 216 -30.28 -20.87 12.38
CA ILE A 216 -30.57 -20.28 13.69
C ILE A 216 -30.41 -18.75 13.59
N PRO A 217 -31.46 -17.94 13.90
CA PRO A 217 -31.34 -16.49 13.82
C PRO A 217 -30.31 -15.96 14.81
N PHE A 218 -29.38 -15.12 14.35
CA PHE A 218 -28.34 -14.53 15.23
C PHE A 218 -28.92 -13.82 16.45
N GLN A 219 -30.03 -13.10 16.30
CA GLN A 219 -30.73 -12.44 17.41
C GLN A 219 -31.23 -13.42 18.49
N ARG A 220 -31.58 -14.66 18.10
CA ARG A 220 -31.98 -15.71 19.04
C ARG A 220 -30.80 -16.17 19.90
N ILE A 221 -29.62 -16.33 19.29
CA ILE A 221 -28.39 -16.66 20.03
C ILE A 221 -28.06 -15.55 21.02
N LEU A 222 -28.10 -14.29 20.58
CA LEU A 222 -27.87 -13.14 21.45
C LEU A 222 -28.83 -13.13 22.64
N SER A 223 -30.13 -13.32 22.43
CA SER A 223 -31.12 -13.28 23.52
C SER A 223 -30.97 -14.44 24.50
N GLN A 224 -30.70 -15.66 24.01
CA GLN A 224 -30.59 -16.86 24.85
C GLN A 224 -29.28 -16.92 25.65
N ARG A 225 -28.20 -16.36 25.10
CA ARG A 225 -26.83 -16.50 25.65
C ARG A 225 -26.34 -15.22 26.36
N LYS A 226 -27.09 -14.11 26.29
CA LYS A 226 -26.74 -12.85 26.97
C LYS A 226 -26.54 -13.08 28.48
N ASN A 227 -25.41 -12.60 29.00
CA ASN A 227 -25.04 -12.67 30.42
C ASN A 227 -25.06 -14.09 31.00
N LYS A 228 -24.83 -15.13 30.19
CA LYS A 228 -24.75 -16.53 30.64
C LYS A 228 -23.34 -17.00 30.97
N PHE A 229 -22.33 -16.27 30.53
CA PHE A 229 -20.93 -16.64 30.70
C PHE A 229 -20.15 -15.40 31.15
N ASP A 230 -19.27 -15.60 32.14
CA ASP A 230 -18.37 -14.56 32.63
C ASP A 230 -17.10 -14.47 31.79
N ASN A 231 -16.70 -15.60 31.19
CA ASN A 231 -15.44 -15.74 30.46
C ASN A 231 -15.68 -16.30 29.06
N ALA A 232 -14.96 -15.76 28.08
CA ALA A 232 -14.91 -16.27 26.72
C ALA A 232 -13.46 -16.57 26.32
N ILE A 233 -13.24 -17.68 25.63
CA ILE A 233 -11.95 -18.08 25.09
C ILE A 233 -12.07 -18.11 23.57
N VAL A 234 -11.20 -17.34 22.89
CA VAL A 234 -11.11 -17.34 21.42
C VAL A 234 -9.87 -18.13 21.00
N VAL A 235 -10.08 -19.18 20.22
CA VAL A 235 -9.08 -20.14 19.82
C VAL A 235 -8.78 -19.99 18.33
N SER A 236 -7.52 -19.75 17.99
CA SER A 236 -7.04 -19.63 16.60
C SER A 236 -5.92 -20.63 16.31
N ALA A 237 -5.66 -20.90 15.03
CA ALA A 237 -4.74 -21.94 14.58
C ALA A 237 -3.24 -21.58 14.69
N GLY A 238 -2.88 -20.70 15.63
CA GLY A 238 -1.50 -20.30 15.85
C GLY A 238 -0.66 -21.44 16.45
N PRO A 239 0.67 -21.51 16.18
CA PRO A 239 1.54 -22.58 16.69
C PRO A 239 1.64 -22.61 18.23
N SER A 240 1.27 -21.53 18.92
CA SER A 240 1.19 -21.48 20.38
C SER A 240 0.03 -22.28 20.96
N LEU A 241 -0.99 -22.63 20.17
CA LEU A 241 -2.18 -23.35 20.62
C LEU A 241 -1.81 -24.69 21.28
N THR A 242 -0.85 -25.43 20.71
CA THR A 242 -0.41 -26.73 21.25
C THR A 242 0.00 -26.65 22.73
N LYS A 243 0.60 -25.52 23.14
CA LYS A 243 1.02 -25.31 24.54
C LYS A 243 -0.15 -25.13 25.50
N GLN A 244 -1.33 -24.76 24.98
CA GLN A 244 -2.51 -24.40 25.76
C GLN A 244 -3.59 -25.49 25.74
N LEU A 245 -3.48 -26.53 24.92
CA LEU A 245 -4.52 -27.56 24.76
C LEU A 245 -4.90 -28.24 26.08
N SER A 246 -3.91 -28.63 26.89
CA SER A 246 -4.18 -29.27 28.20
C SER A 246 -4.92 -28.33 29.15
N LEU A 247 -4.57 -27.04 29.15
CA LEU A 247 -5.25 -26.04 29.97
C LEU A 247 -6.67 -25.79 29.46
N LEU A 248 -6.83 -25.64 28.15
CA LEU A 248 -8.13 -25.43 27.50
C LEU A 248 -9.09 -26.58 27.83
N LYS A 249 -8.62 -27.83 27.75
CA LYS A 249 -9.40 -29.01 28.12
C LYS A 249 -9.85 -29.01 29.59
N ALA A 250 -8.96 -28.59 30.50
CA ALA A 250 -9.27 -28.53 31.93
C ALA A 250 -10.29 -27.44 32.31
N TYR A 251 -10.47 -26.44 31.45
CA TYR A 251 -11.34 -25.28 31.70
C TYR A 251 -12.50 -25.13 30.71
N GLN A 252 -12.72 -26.12 29.82
CA GLN A 252 -13.73 -26.00 28.76
C GLN A 252 -15.15 -25.76 29.29
N ASP A 253 -15.51 -26.33 30.44
CA ASP A 253 -16.83 -26.16 31.04
C ASP A 253 -16.99 -24.83 31.83
N LYS A 254 -15.94 -24.01 31.91
CA LYS A 254 -15.90 -22.77 32.73
C LYS A 254 -15.92 -21.49 31.90
N ALA A 255 -15.85 -21.60 30.58
CA ALA A 255 -15.83 -20.47 29.66
C ALA A 255 -16.50 -20.86 28.35
N VAL A 256 -17.11 -19.89 27.66
CA VAL A 256 -17.60 -20.13 26.30
C VAL A 256 -16.41 -20.14 25.33
N ILE A 257 -16.31 -21.17 24.49
CA ILE A 257 -15.21 -21.35 23.54
C ILE A 257 -15.67 -20.99 22.12
N PHE A 258 -14.99 -20.00 21.54
CA PHE A 258 -15.08 -19.67 20.11
C PHE A 258 -13.84 -20.22 19.40
N CYS A 259 -14.05 -21.05 18.39
CA CYS A 259 -12.99 -21.65 17.60
C CYS A 259 -13.02 -21.11 16.17
N ALA A 260 -11.89 -20.57 15.70
CA ALA A 260 -11.69 -20.42 14.26
C ALA A 260 -11.64 -21.80 13.61
N ASP A 261 -12.31 -21.99 12.49
CA ASP A 261 -12.35 -23.24 11.71
C ASP A 261 -10.99 -23.94 11.57
N GLY A 262 -9.92 -23.21 11.28
CA GLY A 262 -8.58 -23.77 11.13
C GLY A 262 -8.01 -24.43 12.40
N ALA A 263 -8.53 -24.09 13.59
CA ALA A 263 -8.12 -24.69 14.85
C ALA A 263 -8.97 -25.90 15.26
N LEU A 264 -10.12 -26.12 14.61
CA LEU A 264 -11.12 -27.12 15.00
C LEU A 264 -10.50 -28.52 15.11
N SER A 265 -9.78 -28.94 14.07
CA SER A 265 -9.15 -30.27 14.05
C SER A 265 -8.14 -30.52 15.19
N MET A 266 -7.50 -29.48 15.73
CA MET A 266 -6.58 -29.62 16.87
C MET A 266 -7.35 -29.81 18.17
N LEU A 267 -8.49 -29.13 18.33
CA LEU A 267 -9.35 -29.25 19.51
C LEU A 267 -10.02 -30.62 19.55
N GLU A 268 -10.54 -31.07 18.41
CA GLU A 268 -11.19 -32.38 18.30
C GLU A 268 -10.25 -33.54 18.67
N LYS A 269 -8.97 -33.48 18.26
CA LYS A 269 -7.97 -34.50 18.59
C LYS A 269 -7.74 -34.64 20.09
N GLU A 270 -7.86 -33.54 20.83
CA GLU A 270 -7.71 -33.52 22.28
C GLU A 270 -9.05 -33.72 23.01
N GLY A 271 -10.15 -33.93 22.29
CA GLY A 271 -11.48 -34.08 22.87
C GLY A 271 -12.00 -32.80 23.51
N ILE A 272 -11.65 -31.64 22.95
CA ILE A 272 -12.15 -30.32 23.35
C ILE A 272 -13.28 -29.96 22.39
N ILE A 273 -14.44 -29.60 22.94
CA ILE A 273 -15.63 -29.31 22.14
C ILE A 273 -15.91 -27.81 22.22
N PRO A 274 -15.71 -27.04 21.14
CA PRO A 274 -16.01 -25.61 21.15
C PRO A 274 -17.52 -25.35 21.14
N ASP A 275 -17.97 -24.30 21.82
CA ASP A 275 -19.37 -23.86 21.76
C ASP A 275 -19.72 -23.27 20.39
N TYR A 276 -18.78 -22.53 19.80
CA TYR A 276 -18.93 -21.92 18.49
C TYR A 276 -17.75 -22.23 17.59
N VAL A 277 -18.04 -22.56 16.33
CA VAL A 277 -17.02 -22.68 15.27
C VAL A 277 -17.30 -21.62 14.22
N THR A 278 -16.33 -20.77 13.90
CA THR A 278 -16.51 -19.65 12.97
C THR A 278 -15.82 -19.89 11.64
N ASN A 279 -16.45 -19.53 10.52
CA ASN A 279 -15.82 -19.47 9.20
C ASN A 279 -16.16 -18.15 8.50
N LEU A 280 -15.15 -17.57 7.86
CA LEU A 280 -15.23 -16.32 7.09
C LEU A 280 -14.78 -16.52 5.62
N ASP A 281 -14.19 -17.68 5.30
CA ASP A 281 -13.56 -17.88 4.00
C ASP A 281 -14.59 -17.97 2.87
N PHE A 282 -14.37 -17.15 1.84
CA PHE A 282 -15.13 -17.18 0.59
C PHE A 282 -14.68 -18.34 -0.33
N THR A 283 -13.67 -19.12 0.06
CA THR A 283 -13.18 -20.30 -0.67
C THR A 283 -13.66 -21.59 -0.02
N ASP A 284 -13.78 -22.67 -0.80
CA ASP A 284 -14.17 -23.98 -0.31
C ASP A 284 -13.04 -24.75 0.40
N LEU A 285 -11.82 -24.18 0.44
CA LEU A 285 -10.67 -24.81 1.12
C LEU A 285 -10.93 -25.09 2.60
N ALA A 286 -11.76 -24.26 3.25
CA ALA A 286 -12.14 -24.45 4.64
C ALA A 286 -13.03 -25.69 4.88
N MET A 287 -13.61 -26.31 3.82
CA MET A 287 -14.33 -27.57 3.95
C MET A 287 -13.51 -28.67 4.63
N LYS A 288 -12.18 -28.67 4.44
CA LYS A 288 -11.28 -29.65 5.06
C LYS A 288 -11.31 -29.62 6.59
N PHE A 289 -11.69 -28.49 7.19
CA PHE A 289 -11.79 -28.35 8.64
C PHE A 289 -13.07 -28.93 9.21
N PHE A 290 -14.11 -29.10 8.39
CA PHE A 290 -15.43 -29.59 8.81
C PHE A 290 -15.69 -31.06 8.44
N GLN A 291 -14.64 -31.88 8.29
CA GLN A 291 -14.78 -33.28 7.88
C GLN A 291 -15.44 -34.16 8.95
N ASN A 292 -15.25 -33.85 10.24
CA ASN A 292 -15.76 -34.65 11.35
C ASN A 292 -17.11 -34.15 11.87
N LYS A 293 -18.20 -34.57 11.21
CA LYS A 293 -19.55 -34.07 11.51
C LYS A 293 -20.13 -34.53 12.85
N GLU A 294 -19.63 -35.63 13.44
CA GLU A 294 -20.21 -36.15 14.69
C GLU A 294 -20.00 -35.20 15.86
N ASN A 295 -18.82 -34.55 15.93
CA ASN A 295 -18.47 -33.59 16.98
C ASN A 295 -19.17 -32.23 16.79
N LEU A 296 -19.48 -31.86 15.55
CA LEU A 296 -20.12 -30.58 15.21
C LEU A 296 -21.54 -30.44 15.76
N LYS A 297 -22.23 -31.55 16.07
CA LYS A 297 -23.60 -31.53 16.61
C LYS A 297 -23.73 -30.80 17.95
N GLN A 298 -22.63 -30.70 18.70
CA GLN A 298 -22.59 -30.03 20.01
C GLN A 298 -22.18 -28.56 19.92
N SER A 299 -21.69 -28.11 18.75
CA SER A 299 -21.28 -26.74 18.50
C SER A 299 -22.34 -25.98 17.69
N ILE A 300 -22.32 -24.65 17.79
CA ILE A 300 -23.02 -23.77 16.87
C ILE A 300 -22.03 -23.29 15.82
N ILE A 301 -22.30 -23.56 14.55
CA ILE A 301 -21.44 -23.13 13.46
C ILE A 301 -21.87 -21.74 13.01
N ALA A 302 -20.99 -20.76 13.17
CA ALA A 302 -21.18 -19.38 12.81
C ALA A 302 -20.52 -19.09 11.45
N LEU A 303 -21.32 -18.96 10.41
CA LEU A 303 -20.86 -18.64 9.06
C LEU A 303 -21.10 -17.17 8.76
N GLU A 304 -20.15 -16.55 8.08
CA GLU A 304 -20.39 -15.24 7.47
C GLU A 304 -21.28 -15.39 6.23
N CYS A 305 -22.06 -14.37 5.89
CA CYS A 305 -23.07 -14.47 4.84
C CYS A 305 -22.50 -14.78 3.44
N ALA A 306 -21.25 -14.44 3.17
CA ALA A 306 -20.50 -14.77 1.96
C ALA A 306 -19.54 -15.96 2.11
N THR A 307 -19.64 -16.76 3.18
CA THR A 307 -18.97 -18.07 3.25
C THR A 307 -19.26 -18.89 1.98
N HIS A 308 -18.27 -19.63 1.48
CA HIS A 308 -18.45 -20.39 0.23
C HIS A 308 -19.70 -21.32 0.28
N PRO A 309 -20.59 -21.29 -0.75
CA PRO A 309 -21.86 -22.03 -0.71
C PRO A 309 -21.75 -23.53 -0.49
N ASN A 310 -20.66 -24.16 -0.93
CA ASN A 310 -20.41 -25.59 -0.67
C ASN A 310 -20.26 -25.88 0.83
N ILE A 311 -19.64 -24.99 1.60
CA ILE A 311 -19.50 -25.14 3.06
C ILE A 311 -20.89 -25.06 3.68
N VAL A 312 -21.65 -24.00 3.35
CA VAL A 312 -23.03 -23.80 3.84
C VAL A 312 -23.91 -25.02 3.56
N ARG A 313 -23.92 -25.51 2.31
CA ARG A 313 -24.70 -26.69 1.91
C ARG A 313 -24.27 -27.95 2.66
N SER A 314 -22.96 -28.14 2.86
CA SER A 314 -22.43 -29.32 3.55
C SER A 314 -22.82 -29.37 5.04
N LEU A 315 -23.12 -28.21 5.63
CA LEU A 315 -23.43 -28.02 7.05
C LEU A 315 -24.92 -27.73 7.29
N ASN A 316 -25.77 -27.82 6.27
CA ASN A 316 -27.19 -27.45 6.36
C ASN A 316 -28.00 -28.32 7.34
N ALA A 317 -27.49 -29.51 7.68
CA ALA A 317 -28.09 -30.41 8.68
C ALA A 317 -27.57 -30.18 10.11
N GLU A 318 -26.57 -29.31 10.28
CA GLU A 318 -25.94 -29.00 11.57
C GLU A 318 -26.54 -27.72 12.19
N ASN A 319 -26.18 -27.44 13.45
CA ASN A 319 -26.61 -26.24 14.16
C ASN A 319 -25.89 -25.00 13.62
N CYS A 320 -26.29 -24.52 12.45
CA CYS A 320 -25.67 -23.36 11.81
C CYS A 320 -26.43 -22.06 12.11
N MET A 321 -25.68 -20.96 12.16
CA MET A 321 -26.17 -19.60 12.00
C MET A 321 -25.37 -18.92 10.89
N ILE A 322 -26.07 -18.28 9.96
CA ILE A 322 -25.44 -17.47 8.90
C ILE A 322 -25.69 -16.00 9.23
N VAL A 323 -24.62 -15.23 9.40
CA VAL A 323 -24.68 -13.87 9.97
C VAL A 323 -24.52 -12.83 8.87
N LEU A 324 -25.56 -12.01 8.68
CA LEU A 324 -25.51 -10.83 7.82
C LEU A 324 -24.76 -9.68 8.52
N ARG A 325 -23.73 -9.15 7.88
CA ARG A 325 -22.98 -8.00 8.40
C ARG A 325 -23.62 -6.67 7.96
N ASN A 326 -24.00 -5.84 8.93
CA ASN A 326 -24.68 -4.54 8.71
C ASN A 326 -23.82 -3.46 8.01
N LYS A 327 -22.63 -3.79 7.49
CA LYS A 327 -21.68 -2.85 6.83
C LYS A 327 -21.10 -3.39 5.52
N ALA A 328 -21.66 -4.47 4.96
CA ALA A 328 -21.10 -5.15 3.78
C ALA A 328 -22.10 -5.24 2.62
N LEU A 329 -22.75 -4.11 2.31
CA LEU A 329 -23.38 -3.84 1.03
C LEU A 329 -23.01 -2.43 0.59
#